data_AF-A0A944XJS6-F1
#
_entry.id   AF-A0A944XJS6-F1
#
_cell.length_a   1.000
_cell.length_b   1.000
_cell.length_c   1.000
_cell.angle_alpha   90.00
_cell.angle_beta   90.00
_cell.angle_gamma   90.00
#
_symmetry.space_group_name_H-M   'P 1'
#
loop_
_entity.id
_entity.type
_entity.pdbx_description
1 polymer ?
#
loop_
_entity_poly.entity_id
_entity_poly.type
_entity_poly.pdbx_seq_one_letter_code
_entity_poly.pdbx_strand_id
1 'polypeptide(L)' 'MKKPSELRHDLRTPLTVIKGYADMLTSETKCKIDDSAKDYVEQIKKSVDKMNKVIDSWKEEDKS' A
#
# COMPACT_ATOMS: atom_id res chain seq x y z
N MET A 1 -1.74 14.15 20.96
CA MET A 1 -2.32 13.10 20.08
C MET A 1 -2.20 13.60 18.65
N LYS A 2 -1.74 12.78 17.68
CA LYS A 2 -1.64 13.20 16.27
C LYS A 2 -3.02 13.49 15.69
N LYS A 3 -3.12 14.46 14.79
CA LYS A 3 -4.37 14.76 14.06
C LYS A 3 -4.65 13.65 13.02
N PRO A 4 -5.92 13.41 12.66
CA PRO A 4 -6.27 12.45 11.60
C PRO A 4 -5.50 12.71 10.29
N SER A 5 -5.30 13.98 9.92
CA SER A 5 -4.50 14.36 8.75
C SER A 5 -3.04 13.91 8.81
N GLU A 6 -2.41 14.02 9.98
CA GLU A 6 -1.03 13.60 10.22
C GLU A 6 -0.92 12.07 10.16
N LEU A 7 -1.87 11.35 10.77
CA LEU A 7 -1.93 9.90 10.72
C LEU A 7 -2.12 9.39 9.28
N ARG A 8 -2.98 10.02 8.48
CA ARG A 8 -3.17 9.68 7.06
C ARG A 8 -1.87 9.84 6.25
N HIS A 9 -1.13 10.92 6.49
CA HIS A 9 0.15 11.17 5.82
C HIS A 9 1.20 10.13 6.22
N ASP A 10 1.33 9.88 7.52
CA ASP A 10 2.30 8.95 8.08
C ASP A 10 2.05 7.50 7.64
N LEU A 11 0.79 7.11 7.37
CA LEU A 11 0.45 5.79 6.85
C LEU A 11 0.68 5.64 5.34
N ARG A 12 0.52 6.71 4.54
CA ARG A 12 0.78 6.65 3.08
C ARG A 12 2.24 6.35 2.76
N THR A 13 3.16 6.89 3.55
CA THR A 13 4.61 6.72 3.34
C THR A 13 5.05 5.25 3.37
N PRO A 14 4.83 4.47 4.44
CA PRO A 14 5.20 3.05 4.49
C PRO A 14 4.41 2.22 3.46
N LEU A 15 3.13 2.53 3.21
CA LEU A 15 2.34 1.84 2.18
C LEU A 15 2.93 2.03 0.77
N THR A 16 3.42 3.24 0.47
CA THR A 16 4.11 3.55 -0.80
C THR A 16 5.39 2.74 -0.92
N VAL A 17 6.18 2.66 0.16
CA VAL A 17 7.42 1.86 0.19
C VAL A 17 7.14 0.37 -0.03
N ILE A 18 6.15 -0.20 0.66
CA ILE A 18 5.75 -1.60 0.50
C ILE A 18 5.32 -1.89 -0.94
N LYS A 19 4.50 -1.01 -1.53
CA LYS A 19 4.07 -1.14 -2.93
C LYS A 19 5.25 -1.08 -3.90
N GLY A 20 6.19 -0.15 -3.67
CA GLY A 20 7.40 -0.04 -4.47
C GLY A 20 8.25 -1.31 -4.47
N TYR A 21 8.47 -1.92 -3.30
CA TYR A 21 9.19 -3.19 -3.21
C TYR A 21 8.42 -4.34 -3.88
N ALA A 22 7.11 -4.42 -3.69
CA ALA A 22 6.26 -5.39 -4.37
C ALA A 22 6.36 -5.27 -5.90
N ASP A 23 6.28 -4.05 -6.42
CA ASP A 23 6.41 -3.77 -7.85
C ASP A 23 7.80 -4.16 -8.38
N MET A 24 8.87 -3.87 -7.63
CA MET A 24 10.24 -4.27 -7.99
C MET A 24 10.41 -5.80 -8.04
N LEU A 25 9.80 -6.53 -7.09
CA LEU A 25 9.87 -8.00 -7.04
C LEU A 25 9.17 -8.66 -8.24
N THR A 26 8.07 -8.07 -8.71
CA THR A 26 7.35 -8.54 -9.91
C THR A 26 7.88 -7.94 -11.22
N SER A 27 8.84 -7.01 -11.17
CA SER A 27 9.38 -6.40 -12.38
C SER A 27 10.20 -7.43 -13.16
N GLU A 28 9.90 -7.56 -14.45
CA GLU A 28 10.49 -8.57 -15.34
C GLU A 28 12.02 -8.49 -15.47
N THR A 29 12.63 -7.40 -14.99
CA THR A 29 14.04 -7.09 -15.13
C THR A 29 14.93 -7.59 -13.99
N LYS A 30 14.38 -8.02 -12.85
CA LYS A 30 15.21 -8.30 -11.65
C LYS A 30 15.10 -9.66 -11.00
N CYS A 31 13.97 -10.38 -11.12
CA CYS A 31 13.83 -11.64 -10.37
C CYS A 31 12.92 -12.64 -11.08
N LYS A 32 13.39 -13.89 -11.24
CA LYS A 32 12.50 -15.02 -11.55
C LYS A 32 11.89 -15.49 -10.24
N ILE A 33 10.72 -14.95 -9.92
CA ILE A 33 9.90 -15.45 -8.80
C ILE A 33 8.99 -16.58 -9.30
N ASP A 34 8.80 -17.60 -8.46
CA ASP A 34 7.83 -18.66 -8.74
C ASP A 34 6.38 -18.14 -8.62
N ASP A 35 5.43 -18.97 -9.02
CA ASP A 35 4.02 -18.56 -9.06
C ASP A 35 3.45 -18.31 -7.64
N SER A 36 3.91 -19.04 -6.63
CA SER A 36 3.50 -18.79 -5.23
C SER A 36 3.97 -17.43 -4.74
N ALA A 37 5.20 -17.04 -5.06
CA ALA A 37 5.73 -15.71 -4.76
C ALA A 37 4.97 -14.61 -5.50
N LYS A 38 4.54 -14.83 -6.76
CA LYS A 38 3.67 -13.88 -7.47
C LYS A 38 2.33 -13.71 -6.75
N ASP A 39 1.71 -14.79 -6.31
CA ASP A 39 0.45 -14.75 -5.57
C ASP A 39 0.60 -13.94 -4.28
N TYR A 40 1.66 -14.18 -3.50
CA TYR A 40 1.92 -13.40 -2.28
C TYR A 40 2.11 -11.92 -2.57
N VAL A 41 2.88 -11.55 -3.61
CA VAL A 41 3.07 -10.15 -3.99
C VAL A 41 1.75 -9.53 -4.44
N GLU A 42 0.91 -10.25 -5.17
CA GLU A 42 -0.41 -9.77 -5.56
C GLU A 42 -1.31 -9.50 -4.33
N GLN A 43 -1.31 -10.39 -3.34
CA GLN A 43 -2.06 -10.19 -2.09
C GLN A 43 -1.54 -8.97 -1.30
N ILE A 44 -0.23 -8.74 -1.27
CA ILE A 44 0.38 -7.55 -0.65
C ILE A 44 -0.13 -6.29 -1.36
N LYS A 45 -0.08 -6.26 -2.70
CA LYS A 45 -0.57 -5.11 -3.50
C LYS A 45 -2.05 -4.84 -3.26
N LYS A 46 -2.90 -5.87 -3.26
CA LYS A 46 -4.33 -5.77 -2.94
C LYS A 46 -4.57 -5.21 -1.54
N SER A 47 -3.78 -5.64 -0.56
CA SER A 47 -3.89 -5.16 0.83
C SER A 47 -3.48 -3.69 0.95
N VAL A 48 -2.40 -3.27 0.29
CA VAL A 48 -1.98 -1.87 0.24
C VAL A 48 -3.05 -0.99 -0.39
N ASP A 49 -3.64 -1.42 -1.51
CA ASP A 49 -4.70 -0.67 -2.18
C ASP A 49 -5.96 -0.56 -1.31
N LYS A 50 -6.32 -1.63 -0.57
CA LYS A 50 -7.41 -1.60 0.42
C LYS A 50 -7.13 -0.59 1.53
N MET A 51 -5.91 -0.57 2.06
CA MET A 51 -5.52 0.38 3.11
C MET A 51 -5.57 1.83 2.62
N ASN A 52 -5.10 2.09 1.39
CA ASN A 52 -5.20 3.41 0.78
C ASN A 52 -6.67 3.87 0.67
N LYS A 53 -7.60 2.99 0.28
CA LYS A 53 -9.04 3.30 0.24
C LYS A 53 -9.61 3.67 1.60
N VAL A 54 -9.23 2.94 2.67
CA VAL A 54 -9.65 3.26 4.05
C VAL A 54 -9.10 4.63 4.49
N ILE A 55 -7.83 4.91 4.19
CA ILE A 55 -7.20 6.20 4.52
C ILE A 55 -7.85 7.34 3.73
N ASP A 56 -8.29 7.09 2.50
CA ASP A 56 -8.98 8.07 1.67
C ASP A 56 -10.42 8.32 2.15
N SER A 57 -11.15 7.30 2.62
CA SER A 57 -12.50 7.50 3.18
C SER A 57 -12.50 8.39 4.43
N TRP A 58 -11.40 8.38 5.22
CA TRP A 58 -11.23 9.28 6.35
C TRP A 58 -11.13 10.78 5.95
N LYS A 59 -10.95 11.11 4.67
CA LYS A 59 -11.00 12.51 4.19
C LYS A 59 -12.44 13.05 4.11
N GLU A 60 -13.42 12.17 4.01
CA GLU A 60 -14.83 12.53 3.82
C GLU A 60 -15.52 12.85 5.15
N GLU A 61 -15.09 12.21 6.25
CA GLU A 61 -15.63 12.42 7.59
C GLU A 61 -15.18 13.73 8.26
N ASP A 62 -13.98 14.26 7.95
CA ASP A 62 -13.45 15.51 8.50
C ASP A 62 -14.17 16.79 7.97
N LYS A 63 -15.16 16.65 7.07
CA LYS A 63 -15.91 17.76 6.45
C LYS A 63 -17.34 17.93 6.99
N SER A 64 -17.77 17.13 7.96
CA SER A 64 -19.09 17.25 8.61
C SER A 64 -18.97 17.74 10.04
#